data_AF-A0A0C4DMM8-F1
#
_entry.id   AF-A0A0C4DMM8-F1
#
_cell.length_a   1.000
_cell.length_b   1.000
_cell.length_c   1.000
_cell.angle_alpha   90.00
_cell.angle_beta   90.00
_cell.angle_gamma   90.00
#
_symmetry.space_group_name_H-M   'P 1'
#
loop_
_entity.id
_entity.type
_entity.pdbx_description
1 polymer ?
#
loop_
_entity_poly.entity_id
_entity_poly.type
_entity_poly.pdbx_seq_one_letter_code
_entity_poly.pdbx_strand_id
1 'polypeptide(L)'
;MAPSNPRHIHSSQQPHFQWSRDLEPILRVASGSEVTLDLRDGANNQVRPDNVATALSTFDIGQADPAMGPIYVEDCEPGDVLKVEILELTPMRARLRLSVDKGGNGNRLLTSPHVLAPPDLVEAEEMASAGRYVALGVGPDPHEAAREAVRGLLSWLEAEKGLSRTEAYMLASVAASLALAEVVDMPNYCVSCSIPLKTFEV
;
A
#
# COMPACT_ATOMS: atom_id res chain seq x y z
N MET A 1 -10.75 -7.51 32.20
CA MET A 1 -9.75 -7.00 31.23
C MET A 1 -9.63 -8.03 30.13
N ALA A 2 -9.89 -7.67 28.86
CA ALA A 2 -9.54 -8.54 27.75
C ALA A 2 -8.02 -8.75 27.77
N PRO A 3 -7.51 -9.97 27.53
CA PRO A 3 -6.07 -10.21 27.46
C PRO A 3 -5.47 -9.27 26.41
N SER A 4 -4.34 -8.62 26.73
CA SER A 4 -3.59 -7.81 25.78
C SER A 4 -3.27 -8.67 24.56
N ASN A 5 -3.73 -8.26 23.38
CA ASN A 5 -3.38 -8.96 22.14
C ASN A 5 -1.84 -8.94 22.03
N PRO A 6 -1.16 -10.11 22.05
CA PRO A 6 0.31 -10.16 22.01
C PRO A 6 0.89 -9.64 20.68
N ARG A 7 0.04 -9.33 19.69
CA ARG A 7 0.40 -8.82 18.37
C ARG A 7 -0.12 -7.41 18.16
N HIS A 8 0.03 -6.57 19.18
CA HIS A 8 -0.29 -5.14 19.13
C HIS A 8 1.00 -4.32 19.26
N ILE A 9 1.32 -3.53 18.24
CA ILE A 9 2.36 -2.52 18.31
C ILE A 9 1.73 -1.21 18.79
N HIS A 10 2.15 -0.75 19.97
CA HIS A 10 1.65 0.45 20.61
C HIS A 10 2.38 1.70 20.15
N SER A 11 1.70 2.85 20.17
CA SER A 11 2.26 4.14 19.77
C SER A 11 3.36 4.64 20.71
N SER A 12 3.51 4.04 21.90
CA SER A 12 4.61 4.27 22.83
C SER A 12 5.92 3.62 22.38
N GLN A 13 5.87 2.63 21.48
CA GLN A 13 7.06 2.07 20.86
C GLN A 13 7.68 3.07 19.89
N GLN A 14 9.01 3.01 19.75
CA GLN A 14 9.75 3.93 18.88
C GLN A 14 9.48 3.60 17.41
N PRO A 15 9.00 4.56 16.59
CA PRO A 15 8.91 4.37 15.15
C PRO A 15 10.30 4.43 14.51
N HIS A 16 10.39 4.02 13.25
CA HIS A 16 11.57 4.26 12.41
C HIS A 16 11.27 5.25 11.29
N PHE A 17 12.30 5.94 10.81
CA PHE A 17 12.20 7.02 9.81
C PHE A 17 12.93 6.70 8.50
N GLN A 18 13.39 5.44 8.36
CA GLN A 18 14.05 4.95 7.17
C GLN A 18 13.70 3.49 6.94
N TRP A 19 13.68 3.08 5.68
CA TRP A 19 13.62 1.67 5.31
C TRP A 19 15.03 1.14 5.23
N SER A 20 15.41 0.24 6.16
CA SER A 20 16.70 -0.43 6.13
C SER A 20 16.55 -1.87 6.58
N ARG A 21 17.29 -2.76 5.93
CA ARG A 21 17.40 -4.18 6.31
C ARG A 21 18.14 -4.41 7.63
N ASP A 22 18.83 -3.39 8.12
CA ASP A 22 19.62 -3.44 9.35
C ASP A 22 18.79 -3.10 10.60
N LEU A 23 17.50 -2.76 10.43
CA LEU A 23 16.59 -2.50 11.52
C LEU A 23 16.13 -3.81 12.16
N GLU A 24 16.27 -3.91 13.48
CA GLU A 24 15.76 -5.06 14.23
C GLU A 24 14.22 -5.07 14.25
N PRO A 25 13.56 -6.20 13.94
CA PRO A 25 12.12 -6.30 14.00
C PRO A 25 11.59 -6.13 15.43
N ILE A 26 10.59 -5.27 15.59
CA ILE A 26 9.92 -5.08 16.89
C ILE A 26 8.82 -6.12 17.15
N LEU A 27 8.42 -6.84 16.09
CA LEU A 27 7.45 -7.93 16.14
C LEU A 27 7.81 -8.99 15.09
N ARG A 28 7.70 -10.27 15.46
CA ARG A 28 7.81 -11.41 14.53
C ARG A 28 6.49 -12.18 14.50
N VAL A 29 6.02 -12.54 13.32
CA VAL A 29 4.74 -13.25 13.12
C VAL A 29 4.82 -14.28 12.00
N ALA A 30 4.04 -15.35 12.11
CA ALA A 30 3.84 -16.29 11.01
C ALA A 30 2.94 -15.68 9.91
N SER A 31 3.04 -16.17 8.68
CA SER A 31 2.09 -15.87 7.60
C SER A 31 0.64 -16.17 8.03
N GLY A 32 -0.30 -15.32 7.64
CA GLY A 32 -1.72 -15.36 8.03
C GLY A 32 -2.04 -14.66 9.36
N SER A 33 -1.04 -14.10 10.05
CA SER A 33 -1.22 -13.46 11.34
C SER A 33 -1.95 -12.12 11.25
N GLU A 34 -2.84 -11.87 12.22
CA GLU A 34 -3.40 -10.55 12.46
C GLU A 34 -2.52 -9.73 13.42
N VAL A 35 -2.32 -8.46 13.08
CA VAL A 35 -1.53 -7.49 13.86
C VAL A 35 -2.33 -6.20 14.01
N THR A 36 -2.30 -5.62 15.20
CA THR A 36 -2.85 -4.29 15.48
C THR A 36 -1.74 -3.27 15.63
N LEU A 37 -1.91 -2.09 15.04
CA LEU A 37 -0.97 -0.97 15.10
C LEU A 37 -1.70 0.25 15.66
N ASP A 38 -1.15 0.87 16.69
CA ASP A 38 -1.46 2.27 17.00
C ASP A 38 -0.51 3.15 16.16
N LEU A 39 -1.08 4.02 15.33
CA LEU A 39 -0.37 4.83 14.34
C LEU A 39 -0.12 6.25 14.85
N ARG A 40 0.79 6.94 14.17
CA ARG A 40 1.00 8.39 14.26
C ARG A 40 0.71 9.02 12.90
N ASP A 41 0.40 10.30 12.86
CA ASP A 41 0.26 11.01 11.58
C ASP A 41 1.62 11.23 10.89
N GLY A 42 1.62 11.73 9.65
CA GLY A 42 2.86 12.03 8.90
C GLY A 42 3.71 13.13 9.52
N ALA A 43 3.13 13.96 10.39
CA ALA A 43 3.86 14.94 11.19
C ALA A 43 4.44 14.33 12.48
N ASN A 44 4.30 13.02 12.72
CA ASN A 44 4.64 12.35 13.97
C ASN A 44 3.97 13.00 15.20
N ASN A 45 2.73 13.44 15.00
CA ASN A 45 1.88 14.14 15.96
C ASN A 45 2.47 15.47 16.50
N GLN A 46 3.38 16.09 15.75
CA GLN A 46 3.96 17.40 16.11
C GLN A 46 2.93 18.54 16.00
N VAL A 47 1.96 18.41 15.10
CA VAL A 47 0.86 19.36 14.92
C VAL A 47 -0.33 18.91 15.74
N ARG A 48 -0.80 19.77 16.62
CA ARG A 48 -1.87 19.49 17.59
C ARG A 48 -2.86 20.66 17.64
N PRO A 49 -4.11 20.43 18.09
CA PRO A 49 -5.10 21.50 18.20
C PRO A 49 -4.64 22.69 19.06
N ASP A 50 -3.79 22.45 20.07
CA ASP A 50 -3.27 23.47 20.98
C ASP A 50 -2.08 24.28 20.43
N ASN A 51 -1.41 23.81 19.37
CA ASN A 51 -0.21 24.46 18.82
C ASN A 51 -0.27 24.74 17.31
N VAL A 52 -1.39 24.48 16.63
CA VAL A 52 -1.49 24.54 15.15
C VAL A 52 -0.96 25.85 14.53
N ALA A 53 -1.17 26.99 15.19
CA ALA A 53 -0.73 28.29 14.71
C ALA A 53 0.80 28.50 14.77
N THR A 54 1.50 27.74 15.62
CA THR A 54 2.94 27.86 15.86
C THR A 54 3.72 26.61 15.53
N ALA A 55 3.05 25.48 15.27
CA ALA A 55 3.66 24.17 15.11
C ALA A 55 4.79 24.15 14.07
N LEU A 56 4.61 24.86 12.94
CA LEU A 56 5.60 24.92 11.86
C LEU A 56 6.91 25.63 12.27
N SER A 57 6.87 26.54 13.25
CA SER A 57 8.08 27.24 13.71
C SER A 57 9.02 26.36 14.53
N THR A 58 8.49 25.26 15.09
CA THR A 58 9.22 24.28 15.90
C THR A 58 9.19 22.89 15.29
N PHE A 59 8.75 22.76 14.03
CA PHE A 59 8.60 21.48 13.37
C PHE A 59 9.95 20.86 13.04
N ASP A 60 10.15 19.62 13.47
CA ASP A 60 11.32 18.81 13.15
C ASP A 60 11.00 17.89 11.97
N ILE A 61 11.50 18.27 10.79
CA ILE A 61 11.34 17.49 9.56
C ILE A 61 12.06 16.14 9.62
N GLY A 62 13.13 16.01 10.42
CA GLY A 62 13.84 14.75 10.61
C GLY A 62 13.02 13.70 11.35
N GLN A 63 11.88 14.10 11.92
CA GLN A 63 10.91 13.24 12.58
C GLN A 63 9.58 13.13 11.82
N ALA A 64 9.50 13.57 10.57
CA ALA A 64 8.34 13.35 9.72
C ALA A 64 8.28 11.90 9.21
N ASP A 65 7.10 11.47 8.78
CA ASP A 65 6.81 10.15 8.19
C ASP A 65 7.26 8.93 9.03
N PRO A 66 6.82 8.84 10.30
CA PRO A 66 7.15 7.70 11.15
C PRO A 66 6.46 6.42 10.65
N ALA A 67 7.24 5.35 10.51
CA ALA A 67 6.71 4.01 10.27
C ALA A 67 6.72 3.18 11.57
N MET A 68 5.59 2.50 11.84
CA MET A 68 5.46 1.57 12.96
C MET A 68 5.89 0.16 12.52
N GLY A 69 6.98 -0.33 13.11
CA GLY A 69 7.64 -1.58 12.69
C GLY A 69 9.14 -1.52 12.99
N PRO A 70 9.96 -2.35 12.30
CA PRO A 70 9.57 -3.34 11.29
C PRO A 70 8.87 -4.57 11.90
N ILE A 71 8.00 -5.20 11.11
CA ILE A 71 7.40 -6.51 11.42
C ILE A 71 8.10 -7.56 10.56
N TYR A 72 8.66 -8.59 11.17
CA TYR A 72 9.20 -9.74 10.45
C TYR A 72 8.10 -10.78 10.24
N VAL A 73 7.87 -11.16 8.98
CA VAL A 73 6.97 -12.27 8.64
C VAL A 73 7.81 -13.51 8.36
N GLU A 74 7.56 -14.58 9.10
CA GLU A 74 8.30 -15.83 9.01
C GLU A 74 8.20 -16.47 7.62
N ASP A 75 9.27 -17.15 7.22
CA ASP A 75 9.40 -17.88 5.95
C ASP A 75 9.24 -17.04 4.66
N CYS A 76 9.18 -15.71 4.78
CA CYS A 76 9.20 -14.77 3.66
C CYS A 76 10.61 -14.61 3.09
N GLU A 77 10.78 -14.79 1.79
CA GLU A 77 12.05 -14.73 1.08
C GLU A 77 11.99 -13.75 -0.10
N PRO A 78 13.14 -13.21 -0.56
CA PRO A 78 13.17 -12.40 -1.78
C PRO A 78 12.53 -13.12 -2.98
N GLY A 79 11.55 -12.46 -3.60
CA GLY A 79 10.77 -13.02 -4.71
C GLY A 79 9.35 -13.46 -4.31
N ASP A 80 9.09 -13.62 -3.01
CA ASP A 80 7.73 -13.77 -2.51
C ASP A 80 6.96 -12.45 -2.54
N VAL A 81 5.63 -12.54 -2.43
CA VAL A 81 4.76 -11.37 -2.29
C VAL A 81 4.20 -11.31 -0.87
N LEU A 82 4.41 -10.18 -0.20
CA LEU A 82 3.70 -9.88 1.04
C LEU A 82 2.32 -9.29 0.70
N LYS A 83 1.27 -10.02 1.05
CA LYS A 83 -0.11 -9.55 0.99
C LYS A 83 -0.50 -8.94 2.33
N VAL A 84 -0.99 -7.71 2.27
CA VAL A 84 -1.47 -6.94 3.44
C VAL A 84 -2.97 -6.70 3.28
N GLU A 85 -3.77 -7.37 4.09
CA GLU A 85 -5.22 -7.13 4.14
C GLU A 85 -5.53 -6.14 5.27
N ILE A 86 -6.14 -5.01 4.92
CA ILE A 86 -6.63 -4.04 5.91
C ILE A 86 -7.98 -4.53 6.44
N LEU A 87 -7.99 -5.06 7.66
CA LEU A 87 -9.20 -5.58 8.32
C LEU A 87 -10.01 -4.49 9.02
N GLU A 88 -9.31 -3.46 9.50
CA GLU A 88 -9.89 -2.31 10.17
C GLU A 88 -8.95 -1.11 10.02
N LEU A 89 -9.50 0.05 9.73
CA LEU A 89 -8.78 1.31 9.68
C LEU A 89 -9.63 2.39 10.35
N THR A 90 -9.14 2.93 11.45
CA THR A 90 -9.74 4.05 12.18
C THR A 90 -8.66 5.10 12.43
N PRO A 91 -9.02 6.35 12.80
CA PRO A 91 -8.01 7.36 13.12
C PRO A 91 -6.98 6.83 14.12
N MET A 92 -5.71 6.87 13.72
CA MET A 92 -4.56 6.42 14.51
C MET A 92 -4.55 4.92 14.88
N ARG A 93 -5.33 4.07 14.21
CA ARG A 93 -5.29 2.62 14.43
C ARG A 93 -5.59 1.81 13.18
N ALA A 94 -4.78 0.78 12.95
CA ALA A 94 -5.03 -0.21 11.90
C ALA A 94 -4.99 -1.63 12.48
N ARG A 95 -5.81 -2.53 11.93
CA ARG A 95 -5.67 -3.97 12.10
C ARG A 95 -5.48 -4.61 10.74
N LEU A 96 -4.39 -5.35 10.62
CA LEU A 96 -3.92 -5.91 9.36
C LEU A 96 -3.83 -7.43 9.48
N ARG A 97 -4.09 -8.15 8.39
CA ARG A 97 -3.62 -9.53 8.23
C ARG A 97 -2.44 -9.53 7.26
N LEU A 98 -1.35 -10.18 7.67
CA LEU A 98 -0.13 -10.29 6.88
C LEU A 98 0.01 -11.74 6.41
N SER A 99 0.07 -11.96 5.11
CA SER A 99 0.30 -13.29 4.52
C SER A 99 1.33 -13.23 3.40
N VAL A 100 1.98 -14.37 3.14
CA VAL A 100 3.04 -14.51 2.14
C VAL A 100 2.56 -15.45 1.04
N ASP A 101 2.58 -14.96 -0.20
CA ASP A 101 2.36 -15.76 -1.39
C ASP A 101 3.71 -16.21 -1.94
N LYS A 102 4.03 -17.51 -1.74
CA LYS A 102 5.33 -18.09 -2.08
C LYS A 102 5.53 -18.16 -3.59
N GLY A 103 6.70 -17.71 -4.07
CA GLY A 103 7.01 -17.71 -5.51
C GLY A 103 6.25 -16.64 -6.32
N GLY A 104 5.65 -15.67 -5.64
CA GLY A 104 4.89 -14.56 -6.23
C GLY A 104 3.41 -14.89 -6.49
N ASN A 105 2.65 -13.90 -6.96
CA ASN A 105 1.23 -14.07 -7.29
C ASN A 105 1.07 -14.82 -8.62
N GLY A 106 1.24 -16.15 -8.60
CA GLY A 106 1.10 -17.00 -9.79
C GLY A 106 2.20 -16.78 -10.83
N ASN A 107 3.48 -16.75 -10.41
CA ASN A 107 4.66 -16.50 -11.26
C ASN A 107 4.84 -15.03 -11.70
N ARG A 108 4.09 -14.10 -11.11
CA ARG A 108 4.22 -12.67 -11.36
C ARG A 108 5.15 -12.03 -10.33
N LEU A 109 6.27 -11.48 -10.81
CA LEU A 109 7.10 -10.58 -10.02
C LEU A 109 6.39 -9.23 -9.91
N LEU A 110 6.08 -8.80 -8.69
CA LEU A 110 5.62 -7.45 -8.40
C LEU A 110 6.85 -6.56 -8.16
N THR A 111 7.08 -5.58 -9.04
CA THR A 111 8.17 -4.61 -8.88
C THR A 111 7.73 -3.36 -8.12
N SER A 112 6.43 -3.19 -7.95
CA SER A 112 5.79 -2.07 -7.27
C SER A 112 4.55 -2.54 -6.49
N PRO A 113 3.97 -1.71 -5.61
CA PRO A 113 2.76 -2.06 -4.90
C PRO A 113 1.54 -2.18 -5.83
N HIS A 114 0.68 -3.15 -5.52
CA HIS A 114 -0.61 -3.35 -6.17
C HIS A 114 -1.70 -3.38 -5.11
N VAL A 115 -2.86 -2.82 -5.45
CA VAL A 115 -3.97 -2.65 -4.50
C VAL A 115 -5.25 -3.19 -5.11
N LEU A 116 -5.94 -4.06 -4.36
CA LEU A 116 -7.36 -4.33 -4.57
C LEU A 116 -8.13 -3.36 -3.68
N ALA A 117 -8.61 -2.26 -4.25
CA ALA A 117 -9.36 -1.28 -3.50
C ALA A 117 -10.84 -1.70 -3.45
N PRO A 118 -11.48 -1.61 -2.27
CA PRO A 118 -12.91 -1.90 -2.14
C PRO A 118 -13.74 -0.89 -2.95
N PRO A 119 -15.04 -1.15 -3.14
CA PRO A 119 -15.96 -0.17 -3.72
C PRO A 119 -15.88 1.17 -2.97
N ASP A 120 -15.93 2.29 -3.68
CA ASP A 120 -16.00 3.60 -3.05
C ASP A 120 -17.33 3.74 -2.30
N LEU A 121 -17.25 4.08 -1.01
CA LEU A 121 -18.44 4.26 -0.16
C LEU A 121 -19.15 5.59 -0.40
N VAL A 122 -18.52 6.51 -1.13
CA VAL A 122 -18.96 7.91 -1.30
C VAL A 122 -19.30 8.23 -2.75
N GLU A 123 -18.50 7.73 -3.70
CA GLU A 123 -18.69 7.90 -5.14
C GLU A 123 -19.02 6.53 -5.75
N ALA A 124 -20.31 6.19 -5.77
CA ALA A 124 -20.78 5.01 -6.48
C ALA A 124 -20.81 5.30 -7.99
N GLU A 125 -19.64 5.55 -8.60
CA GLU A 125 -19.53 5.35 -10.04
C GLU A 125 -19.95 3.89 -10.30
N GLU A 126 -20.94 3.69 -11.17
CA GLU A 126 -21.54 2.38 -11.39
C GLU A 126 -20.49 1.30 -11.70
N MET A 127 -19.40 1.68 -12.38
CA MET A 127 -18.27 0.80 -12.69
C MET A 127 -17.38 0.50 -11.49
N ALA A 128 -17.22 1.41 -10.54
CA ALA A 128 -16.45 1.20 -9.31
C ALA A 128 -17.21 0.43 -8.23
N SER A 129 -18.48 0.04 -8.47
CA SER A 129 -19.32 -0.63 -7.46
C SER A 129 -18.80 -2.01 -7.02
N ALA A 130 -17.91 -2.62 -7.80
CA ALA A 130 -17.21 -3.87 -7.45
C ALA A 130 -15.77 -3.62 -6.90
N GLY A 131 -15.38 -2.36 -6.71
CA GLY A 131 -14.02 -1.97 -6.41
C GLY A 131 -13.14 -1.84 -7.66
N ARG A 132 -11.83 -1.69 -7.45
CA ARG A 132 -10.85 -1.50 -8.53
C ARG A 132 -9.55 -2.23 -8.25
N TYR A 133 -8.93 -2.75 -9.30
CA TYR A 133 -7.53 -3.16 -9.23
C TYR A 133 -6.65 -1.97 -9.58
N VAL A 134 -5.60 -1.73 -8.80
CA VAL A 134 -4.66 -0.62 -9.00
C VAL A 134 -3.23 -1.17 -9.05
N ALA A 135 -2.47 -0.72 -10.04
CA ALA A 135 -1.04 -0.89 -10.14
C ALA A 135 -0.36 0.45 -9.94
N LEU A 136 0.67 0.51 -9.10
CA LEU A 136 1.50 1.70 -8.96
C LEU A 136 2.77 1.60 -9.81
N GLY A 137 3.32 2.74 -10.18
CA GLY A 137 4.70 2.86 -10.61
C GLY A 137 5.31 4.01 -9.82
N VAL A 138 6.55 3.81 -9.36
CA VAL A 138 7.23 4.74 -8.46
C VAL A 138 8.65 4.96 -8.93
N GLY A 139 9.03 6.20 -9.15
CA GLY A 139 10.39 6.51 -9.55
C GLY A 139 10.63 7.98 -9.87
N PRO A 140 11.87 8.35 -10.21
CA PRO A 140 12.26 9.74 -10.35
C PRO A 140 11.80 10.41 -11.65
N ASP A 141 11.24 9.64 -12.59
CA ASP A 141 10.65 10.15 -13.82
C ASP A 141 9.17 9.75 -13.87
N PRO A 142 8.23 10.72 -13.92
CA PRO A 142 6.80 10.42 -13.96
C PRO A 142 6.40 9.62 -15.21
N HIS A 143 7.13 9.73 -16.32
CA HIS A 143 6.86 8.94 -17.52
C HIS A 143 7.25 7.47 -17.35
N GLU A 144 8.39 7.19 -16.72
CA GLU A 144 8.78 5.81 -16.41
C GLU A 144 7.87 5.20 -15.34
N ALA A 145 7.50 5.98 -14.31
CA ALA A 145 6.52 5.56 -13.32
C ALA A 145 5.16 5.23 -13.97
N ALA A 146 4.69 6.05 -14.92
CA ALA A 146 3.48 5.75 -15.68
C ALA A 146 3.61 4.45 -16.51
N ARG A 147 4.75 4.21 -17.15
CA ARG A 147 5.00 2.96 -17.89
C ARG A 147 4.98 1.74 -16.96
N GLU A 148 5.58 1.85 -15.78
CA GLU A 148 5.57 0.78 -14.78
C GLU A 148 4.15 0.48 -14.29
N ALA A 149 3.37 1.51 -13.94
CA ALA A 149 1.98 1.36 -13.51
C ALA A 149 1.13 0.62 -14.58
N VAL A 150 1.24 1.05 -15.85
CA VAL A 150 0.54 0.39 -16.96
C VAL A 150 1.02 -1.05 -17.13
N ARG A 151 2.33 -1.31 -17.17
CA ARG A 151 2.89 -2.68 -17.31
C ARG A 151 2.44 -3.58 -16.17
N GLY A 152 2.36 -3.05 -14.95
CA GLY A 152 1.85 -3.76 -13.78
C GLY A 152 0.39 -4.16 -13.96
N LEU A 153 -0.47 -3.26 -14.43
CA LEU A 153 -1.86 -3.57 -14.75
C LEU A 153 -1.98 -4.62 -15.86
N LEU A 154 -1.21 -4.49 -16.94
CA LEU A 154 -1.23 -5.47 -18.04
C LEU A 154 -0.81 -6.86 -17.56
N SER A 155 0.23 -6.93 -16.74
CA SER A 155 0.72 -8.20 -16.18
C SER A 155 -0.31 -8.85 -15.25
N TRP A 156 -1.13 -8.05 -14.56
CA TRP A 156 -2.29 -8.57 -13.82
C TRP A 156 -3.37 -9.13 -14.74
N LEU A 157 -3.72 -8.41 -15.80
CA LEU A 157 -4.73 -8.86 -16.77
C LEU A 157 -4.34 -10.17 -17.46
N GLU A 158 -3.06 -10.32 -17.82
CA GLU A 158 -2.55 -11.58 -18.38
C GLU A 158 -2.66 -12.72 -17.38
N ALA A 159 -2.19 -12.51 -16.14
CA ALA A 159 -2.13 -13.56 -15.13
C ALA A 159 -3.53 -13.97 -14.60
N GLU A 160 -4.39 -13.00 -14.30
CA GLU A 160 -5.65 -13.24 -13.58
C GLU A 160 -6.87 -13.31 -14.49
N LYS A 161 -6.79 -12.72 -15.69
CA LYS A 161 -7.90 -12.69 -16.66
C LYS A 161 -7.59 -13.49 -17.92
N GLY A 162 -6.38 -14.05 -18.05
CA GLY A 162 -5.99 -14.91 -19.17
C GLY A 162 -5.93 -14.19 -20.52
N LEU A 163 -5.86 -12.85 -20.52
CA LEU A 163 -5.77 -12.06 -21.74
C LEU A 163 -4.36 -12.18 -22.35
N SER A 164 -4.25 -12.15 -23.67
CA SER A 164 -2.95 -11.90 -24.31
C SER A 164 -2.47 -10.47 -24.03
N ARG A 165 -1.17 -10.21 -24.19
CA ARG A 165 -0.59 -8.87 -24.03
C ARG A 165 -1.33 -7.80 -24.84
N THR A 166 -1.71 -8.14 -26.08
CA THR A 166 -2.42 -7.22 -26.97
C THR A 166 -3.85 -6.97 -26.49
N GLU A 167 -4.59 -8.01 -26.08
CA GLU A 167 -5.94 -7.86 -25.54
C GLU A 167 -5.94 -7.05 -24.24
N ALA A 168 -5.00 -7.33 -23.34
CA ALA A 168 -4.81 -6.57 -22.11
C ALA A 168 -4.55 -5.09 -22.40
N TYR A 169 -3.69 -4.79 -23.39
CA TYR A 169 -3.40 -3.42 -23.80
C TYR A 169 -4.63 -2.71 -24.39
N MET A 170 -5.36 -3.38 -25.29
CA MET A 170 -6.58 -2.83 -25.88
C MET A 170 -7.63 -2.54 -24.81
N LEU A 171 -7.85 -3.46 -23.86
CA LEU A 171 -8.78 -3.27 -22.76
C LEU A 171 -8.34 -2.11 -21.85
N ALA A 172 -7.07 -2.09 -21.43
CA ALA A 172 -6.55 -1.03 -20.58
C ALA A 172 -6.70 0.35 -21.25
N SER A 173 -6.51 0.45 -22.56
CA SER A 173 -6.64 1.71 -23.29
C SER A 173 -8.05 2.31 -23.28
N VAL A 174 -9.09 1.52 -22.98
CA VAL A 174 -10.49 1.98 -22.98
C VAL A 174 -11.13 1.96 -21.59
N ALA A 175 -10.68 1.07 -20.71
CA ALA A 175 -11.32 0.84 -19.41
C ALA A 175 -10.44 1.20 -18.21
N ALA A 176 -9.14 1.41 -18.39
CA ALA A 176 -8.25 1.81 -17.30
C ALA A 176 -8.15 3.33 -17.17
N SER A 177 -7.86 3.79 -15.96
CA SER A 177 -7.57 5.18 -15.62
C SER A 177 -6.12 5.29 -15.16
N LEU A 178 -5.39 6.28 -15.69
CA LEU A 178 -4.04 6.61 -15.26
C LEU A 178 -4.09 7.94 -14.51
N ALA A 179 -3.52 8.00 -13.31
CA ALA A 179 -3.52 9.20 -12.48
C ALA A 179 -2.16 9.42 -11.81
N LEU A 180 -1.76 10.69 -11.68
CA LEU A 180 -0.68 11.08 -10.78
C LEU A 180 -1.21 10.94 -9.34
N ALA A 181 -0.59 10.06 -8.55
CA ALA A 181 -0.98 9.85 -7.16
C ALA A 181 -0.23 10.81 -6.23
N GLU A 182 1.09 10.90 -6.38
CA GLU A 182 1.95 11.80 -5.59
C GLU A 182 3.01 12.44 -6.49
N VAL A 183 3.19 13.76 -6.35
CA VAL A 183 4.15 14.55 -7.16
C VAL A 183 5.09 15.41 -6.31
N VAL A 184 5.08 15.21 -4.99
CA VAL A 184 5.81 16.03 -4.02
C VAL A 184 6.88 15.24 -3.24
N ASP A 185 6.90 13.91 -3.36
CA ASP A 185 7.76 13.01 -2.59
C ASP A 185 9.16 12.84 -3.22
N MET A 186 9.87 13.95 -3.34
CA MET A 186 11.16 13.98 -4.04
C MET A 186 12.17 12.96 -3.48
N PRO A 187 12.89 12.23 -4.35
CA PRO A 187 12.95 12.41 -5.80
C PRO A 187 11.85 11.66 -6.58
N ASN A 188 10.94 10.95 -5.92
CA ASN A 188 10.06 9.99 -6.55
C ASN A 188 8.66 10.58 -6.85
N TYR A 189 8.14 10.21 -8.01
CA TYR A 189 6.75 10.39 -8.40
C TYR A 189 6.02 9.05 -8.25
N CYS A 190 4.77 9.11 -7.82
CA CYS A 190 3.90 7.94 -7.80
C CYS A 190 2.78 8.11 -8.84
N VAL A 191 2.65 7.13 -9.74
CA VAL A 191 1.60 7.09 -10.76
C VAL A 191 0.79 5.82 -10.55
N SER A 192 -0.53 5.92 -10.62
CA SER A 192 -1.45 4.78 -10.52
C SER A 192 -2.10 4.49 -11.86
N CYS A 193 -2.26 3.21 -12.18
CA CYS A 193 -3.07 2.72 -13.29
C CYS A 193 -4.11 1.75 -12.72
N SER A 194 -5.39 2.10 -12.82
CA SER A 194 -6.49 1.34 -12.21
C SER A 194 -7.52 0.89 -13.24
N ILE A 195 -8.15 -0.26 -13.01
CA ILE A 195 -9.31 -0.73 -13.77
C ILE A 195 -10.44 -1.12 -12.82
N PRO A 196 -11.70 -0.73 -13.09
CA PRO A 196 -12.83 -1.16 -12.28
C PRO A 196 -13.02 -2.68 -12.37
N LEU A 197 -13.28 -3.35 -11.25
CA LEU A 197 -13.44 -4.82 -11.24
C LEU A 197 -14.74 -5.27 -11.91
N LYS A 198 -15.75 -4.39 -11.97
CA LYS A 198 -17.03 -4.66 -12.64
C LYS A 198 -16.89 -4.81 -14.15
N THR A 199 -15.78 -4.35 -14.74
CA THR A 199 -15.43 -4.63 -16.15
C THR A 199 -15.43 -6.13 -16.47
N PHE A 200 -15.29 -7.00 -15.47
CA PHE A 200 -15.24 -8.45 -15.63
C PHE A 200 -16.49 -9.18 -15.11
N GLU A 201 -17.49 -8.47 -14.60
CA GLU A 201 -18.76 -9.04 -14.18
C GLU A 201 -19.72 -8.99 -15.39
N VAL A 202 -20.13 -10.16 -15.88
CA VAL A 202 -21.07 -10.33 -16.99
C VAL A 202 -22.43 -10.77 -16.44
#